data_AF-A0A9P7GCL3-F1
#
_entry.id   AF-A0A9P7GCL3-F1
#
_cell.length_a   1.000
_cell.length_b   1.000
_cell.length_c   1.000
_cell.angle_alpha   90.00
_cell.angle_beta   90.00
_cell.angle_gamma   90.00
#
_symmetry.space_group_name_H-M   'P 1'
#
loop_
_entity.id
_entity.type
_entity.pdbx_description
1 polymer ?
#
loop_
_entity_poly.entity_id
_entity_poly.type
_entity_poly.pdbx_seq_one_letter_code
_entity_poly.pdbx_strand_id
1 'polypeptide(L)'
;MAHGQNRIPANCAHTEVRHPTALPPPATETTPRPYGQLNSGTVVLNPSKHLSEAIVHFLSTHDKIAEFSFPDQDLLTAFFKGNWKPISWYYNALRTLRYVHPNEWSDDEVRCLHYILPDKPWQSRITPHESESQLGEMNRWWWRQFDQLGEEIQKTDLQGWQLLQPTVDYV
;
A
#
# COMPACT_ATOMS: atom_id res chain seq x y z
N MET A 1 -9.92 -2.80 -1.57
CA MET A 1 -10.15 -1.66 -2.48
C MET A 1 -11.38 -1.92 -3.35
N ALA A 2 -12.22 -0.91 -3.57
CA ALA A 2 -13.42 -1.06 -4.42
C ALA A 2 -13.07 -1.47 -5.86
N HIS A 3 -14.02 -2.07 -6.59
CA HIS A 3 -13.97 -2.27 -8.05
C HIS A 3 -15.06 -1.41 -8.70
N GLY A 4 -14.81 -0.94 -9.93
CA GLY A 4 -15.81 -0.21 -10.73
C GLY A 4 -16.37 1.04 -10.02
N GLN A 5 -17.68 1.28 -10.19
CA GLN A 5 -18.42 2.46 -9.68
C GLN A 5 -18.33 2.67 -8.15
N ASN A 6 -17.81 1.70 -7.39
CA ASN A 6 -17.65 1.82 -5.94
C ASN A 6 -16.35 2.49 -5.50
N ARG A 7 -15.43 2.86 -6.41
CA ARG A 7 -14.21 3.63 -6.10
C ARG A 7 -14.47 5.14 -6.00
N ILE A 8 -15.45 5.52 -5.18
CA ILE A 8 -15.68 6.93 -4.84
C ILE A 8 -15.28 7.17 -3.39
N PRO A 9 -14.80 8.39 -3.04
CA PRO A 9 -14.43 8.72 -1.67
C PRO A 9 -15.51 8.34 -0.65
N ALA A 10 -16.79 8.58 -0.96
CA ALA A 10 -17.90 8.27 -0.06
C ALA A 10 -18.02 6.79 0.38
N ASN A 11 -17.44 5.85 -0.38
CA ASN A 11 -17.45 4.42 -0.03
C ASN A 11 -16.21 3.96 0.75
N CYS A 12 -15.27 4.87 1.00
CA CYS A 12 -14.00 4.60 1.64
C CYS A 12 -14.07 4.96 3.13
N ALA A 13 -13.67 4.04 4.01
CA ALA A 13 -13.66 4.29 5.45
C ALA A 13 -12.75 5.46 5.86
N HIS A 14 -11.72 5.72 5.05
CA HIS A 14 -10.79 6.84 5.20
C HIS A 14 -11.47 8.21 5.06
N THR A 15 -12.64 8.31 4.42
CA THR A 15 -13.42 9.58 4.35
C THR A 15 -13.90 10.04 5.72
N GLU A 16 -14.12 9.12 6.65
CA GLU A 16 -14.60 9.42 8.00
C GLU A 16 -13.46 9.78 8.98
N VAL A 17 -12.20 9.70 8.52
CA VAL A 17 -11.03 10.04 9.35
C VAL A 17 -10.90 11.55 9.46
N ARG A 18 -11.00 12.07 10.68
CA ARG A 18 -11.09 13.52 10.96
C ARG A 18 -9.74 14.20 11.22
N HIS A 19 -8.74 13.44 11.62
CA HIS A 19 -7.38 13.93 11.83
C HIS A 19 -6.37 12.78 11.63
N PRO A 20 -5.09 13.08 11.38
CA PRO A 20 -4.09 12.09 10.95
C PRO A 20 -3.83 10.93 11.90
N THR A 21 -4.16 11.08 13.18
CA THR A 21 -3.99 10.04 14.21
C THR A 21 -5.27 9.28 14.56
N ALA A 22 -6.41 9.63 13.94
CA ALA A 22 -7.66 8.88 14.11
C ALA A 22 -7.65 7.60 13.27
N LEU A 23 -8.40 6.60 13.74
CA LEU A 23 -8.66 5.39 12.97
C LEU A 23 -9.95 5.55 12.16
N PRO A 24 -10.03 4.95 10.96
CA PRO A 24 -11.29 4.82 10.27
C PRO A 24 -12.27 3.98 11.10
N PRO A 25 -13.59 4.25 10.99
CA PRO A 25 -14.60 3.47 11.69
C PRO A 25 -14.58 2.00 11.23
N PRO A 26 -14.93 1.05 12.12
CA PRO A 26 -14.99 -0.36 11.77
C PRO A 26 -16.11 -0.62 10.77
N ALA A 27 -15.97 -1.71 10.00
CA ALA A 27 -17.04 -2.19 9.13
C ALA A 27 -18.27 -2.64 9.94
N THR A 28 -19.45 -2.30 9.46
CA THR A 28 -20.74 -2.84 9.92
C THR A 28 -21.48 -3.47 8.75
N GLU A 29 -22.59 -4.17 9.02
CA GLU A 29 -23.43 -4.78 7.98
C GLU A 29 -23.98 -3.77 6.96
N THR A 30 -24.09 -2.50 7.33
CA THR A 30 -24.62 -1.43 6.49
C THR A 30 -23.52 -0.62 5.79
N THR A 31 -22.25 -0.80 6.16
CA THR A 31 -21.14 -0.08 5.53
C THR A 31 -20.84 -0.61 4.13
N PRO A 32 -20.37 0.24 3.21
CA PRO A 32 -19.90 -0.20 1.91
C PRO A 32 -18.80 -1.27 2.02
N ARG A 33 -18.77 -2.22 1.07
CA ARG A 33 -17.79 -3.33 1.00
C ARG A 33 -16.34 -2.92 1.33
N PRO A 34 -15.79 -1.78 0.85
CA PRO A 34 -14.40 -1.41 1.13
C PRO A 34 -14.01 -1.32 2.60
N TYR A 35 -14.95 -1.05 3.51
CA TYR A 35 -14.69 -0.96 4.96
C TYR A 35 -14.18 -2.29 5.53
N GLY A 36 -14.66 -3.42 5.00
CA GLY A 36 -14.28 -4.75 5.45
C GLY A 36 -13.06 -5.33 4.73
N GLN A 37 -12.42 -4.56 3.85
CA GLN A 37 -11.23 -4.99 3.12
C GLN A 37 -9.97 -4.41 3.73
N LEU A 38 -8.89 -5.18 3.69
CA LEU A 38 -7.56 -4.72 4.08
C LEU A 38 -6.71 -4.40 2.84
N ASN A 39 -5.60 -3.69 3.05
CA ASN A 39 -4.49 -3.66 2.11
C ASN A 39 -3.40 -4.61 2.60
N SER A 40 -2.89 -5.46 1.71
CA SER A 40 -1.91 -6.49 2.03
C SER A 40 -0.45 -6.01 1.99
N GLY A 41 -0.19 -4.75 1.61
CA GLY A 41 1.16 -4.20 1.47
C GLY A 41 1.94 -4.12 2.79
N THR A 42 1.26 -4.06 3.93
CA THR A 42 1.90 -4.17 5.25
C THR A 42 0.95 -4.90 6.20
N VAL A 43 1.45 -5.99 6.77
CA VAL A 43 0.71 -6.85 7.70
C VAL A 43 1.62 -7.24 8.86
N VAL A 44 1.04 -7.39 10.04
CA VAL A 44 1.72 -7.94 11.21
C VAL A 44 1.21 -9.36 11.41
N LEU A 45 2.10 -10.34 11.28
CA LEU A 45 1.76 -11.75 11.33
C LEU A 45 2.62 -12.47 12.38
N ASN A 46 2.06 -13.51 12.98
CA ASN A 46 2.82 -14.46 13.79
C ASN A 46 3.05 -15.73 12.95
N PRO A 47 4.29 -16.03 12.52
CA PRO A 47 4.59 -17.20 11.70
C PRO A 47 4.10 -18.49 12.35
N SER A 48 3.37 -19.31 11.59
CA SER A 48 2.83 -20.58 12.05
C SER A 48 2.71 -21.56 10.89
N LYS A 49 3.27 -22.76 11.06
CA LYS A 49 3.16 -23.83 10.06
C LYS A 49 1.70 -24.22 9.83
N HIS A 50 0.94 -24.37 10.92
CA HIS A 50 -0.48 -24.70 10.85
C HIS A 50 -1.29 -23.63 10.10
N LEU A 51 -0.99 -22.34 10.35
CA LEU A 51 -1.65 -21.24 9.65
C LEU A 51 -1.31 -21.25 8.14
N SER A 52 -0.05 -21.50 7.80
CA SER A 52 0.39 -21.62 6.40
C SER A 52 -0.33 -22.75 5.68
N GLU A 53 -0.41 -23.94 6.29
CA GLU A 53 -1.12 -25.09 5.74
C GLU A 53 -2.62 -24.80 5.55
N ALA A 54 -3.25 -24.11 6.50
CA ALA A 54 -4.65 -23.71 6.41
C ALA A 54 -4.89 -22.71 5.27
N ILE A 55 -4.00 -21.73 5.06
CA ILE A 55 -4.08 -20.78 3.95
C ILE A 55 -3.93 -21.50 2.60
N VAL A 56 -2.98 -22.43 2.48
CA VAL A 56 -2.77 -23.23 1.26
C VAL A 56 -3.98 -24.12 0.97
N HIS A 57 -4.57 -24.73 2.00
CA HIS A 57 -5.80 -25.49 1.86
C HIS A 57 -6.94 -24.61 1.36
N PHE A 58 -7.16 -23.45 1.99
CA PHE A 58 -8.18 -22.48 1.57
C PHE A 58 -8.00 -22.05 0.11
N LEU A 59 -6.77 -21.74 -0.31
CA LEU A 59 -6.45 -21.42 -1.70
C LEU A 59 -6.80 -22.54 -2.68
N SER A 60 -6.73 -23.80 -2.24
CA SER A 60 -6.95 -24.97 -3.09
C SER A 60 -8.42 -25.40 -3.15
N THR A 61 -9.24 -24.99 -2.17
CA THR A 61 -10.62 -25.48 -2.03
C THR A 61 -11.68 -24.40 -2.10
N HIS A 62 -11.33 -23.12 -1.95
CA HIS A 62 -12.32 -22.05 -1.94
C HIS A 62 -12.85 -21.76 -3.36
N ASP A 63 -14.16 -21.68 -3.50
CA ASP A 63 -14.89 -21.59 -4.77
C ASP A 63 -14.68 -20.25 -5.48
N LYS A 64 -14.33 -19.19 -4.74
CA LYS A 64 -14.20 -17.82 -5.25
C LYS A 64 -12.79 -17.38 -5.59
N ILE A 65 -11.79 -18.27 -5.49
CA ILE A 65 -10.39 -17.92 -5.81
C ILE A 65 -10.26 -17.38 -7.23
N ALA A 66 -10.99 -17.95 -8.19
CA ALA A 66 -10.98 -17.51 -9.59
C ALA A 66 -11.57 -16.09 -9.79
N GLU A 67 -12.32 -15.56 -8.83
CA GLU A 67 -12.91 -14.22 -8.86
C GLU A 67 -11.98 -13.15 -8.26
N PHE A 68 -10.89 -13.56 -7.61
CA PHE A 68 -9.99 -12.65 -6.93
C PHE A 68 -9.24 -11.79 -7.95
N SER A 69 -9.36 -10.48 -7.77
CA SER A 69 -8.74 -9.50 -8.66
C SER A 69 -7.44 -8.93 -8.07
N PHE A 70 -7.29 -9.03 -6.75
CA PHE A 70 -6.07 -8.71 -6.02
C PHE A 70 -5.61 -9.95 -5.26
N PRO A 71 -4.72 -10.78 -5.82
CA PRO A 71 -4.54 -12.18 -5.38
C PRO A 71 -4.33 -12.33 -3.88
N ASP A 72 -3.32 -11.68 -3.32
CA ASP A 72 -2.95 -11.73 -1.91
C ASP A 72 -3.92 -10.92 -1.03
N GLN A 73 -4.36 -9.75 -1.48
CA GLN A 73 -5.26 -8.90 -0.70
C GLN A 73 -6.66 -9.52 -0.52
N ASP A 74 -7.25 -10.06 -1.59
CA ASP A 74 -8.56 -10.70 -1.57
C ASP A 74 -8.48 -12.03 -0.80
N LEU A 75 -7.38 -12.78 -0.94
CA LEU A 75 -7.10 -13.96 -0.11
C LEU A 75 -7.10 -13.62 1.38
N LEU A 76 -6.28 -12.65 1.79
CA LEU A 76 -6.17 -12.28 3.20
C LEU A 76 -7.49 -11.73 3.75
N THR A 77 -8.21 -10.94 2.94
CA THR A 77 -9.54 -10.42 3.30
C THR A 77 -10.55 -11.56 3.50
N ALA A 78 -10.56 -12.56 2.61
CA ALA A 78 -11.49 -13.67 2.67
C ALA A 78 -11.15 -14.66 3.80
N PHE A 79 -9.89 -15.08 3.90
CA PHE A 79 -9.42 -16.05 4.89
C PHE A 79 -9.53 -15.53 6.32
N PHE A 80 -9.13 -14.27 6.56
CA PHE A 80 -9.19 -13.66 7.89
C PHE A 80 -10.47 -12.86 8.14
N LYS A 81 -11.54 -13.07 7.36
CA LYS A 81 -12.79 -12.31 7.52
C LYS A 81 -13.28 -12.36 8.98
N GLY A 82 -13.43 -11.18 9.61
CA GLY A 82 -13.82 -11.05 11.02
C GLY A 82 -12.70 -11.34 12.04
N ASN A 83 -11.53 -11.78 11.59
CA ASN A 83 -10.37 -12.18 12.38
C ASN A 83 -9.10 -11.41 11.97
N TRP A 84 -9.24 -10.10 11.74
CA TRP A 84 -8.11 -9.19 11.56
C TRP A 84 -8.38 -7.86 12.28
N LYS A 85 -7.33 -7.08 12.54
CA LYS A 85 -7.42 -5.73 13.13
C LYS A 85 -6.72 -4.74 12.22
N PRO A 86 -7.29 -3.54 11.98
CA PRO A 86 -6.60 -2.51 11.22
C PRO A 86 -5.39 -1.99 11.99
N ILE A 87 -4.32 -1.71 11.25
CA ILE A 87 -3.23 -0.85 11.71
C ILE A 87 -3.52 0.58 11.24
N SER A 88 -2.97 1.58 11.93
CA SER A 88 -3.12 2.98 11.49
C SER A 88 -2.61 3.17 10.06
N TRP A 89 -3.28 4.03 9.29
CA TRP A 89 -2.98 4.25 7.86
C TRP A 89 -1.51 4.61 7.61
N TYR A 90 -0.88 5.34 8.53
CA TYR A 90 0.50 5.80 8.38
C TYR A 90 1.56 4.70 8.45
N TYR A 91 1.21 3.48 8.88
CA TYR A 91 2.07 2.29 8.77
C TYR A 91 1.97 1.57 7.42
N ASN A 92 1.04 1.97 6.57
CA ASN A 92 0.88 1.49 5.19
C ASN A 92 0.27 2.61 4.35
N ALA A 93 0.94 3.76 4.34
CA ALA A 93 0.41 4.98 3.77
C ALA A 93 0.33 4.83 2.25
N LEU A 94 -0.84 4.52 1.71
CA LEU A 94 -1.02 4.52 0.26
C LEU A 94 -0.80 5.95 -0.22
N ARG A 95 0.14 6.14 -1.16
CA ARG A 95 0.46 7.47 -1.68
C ARG A 95 -0.76 8.23 -2.23
N THR A 96 -1.82 7.52 -2.61
CA THR A 96 -3.07 8.11 -3.07
C THR A 96 -3.89 8.79 -1.96
N LEU A 97 -3.72 8.42 -0.69
CA LEU A 97 -4.43 9.04 0.43
C LEU A 97 -4.13 10.55 0.53
N ARG A 98 -2.90 10.96 0.19
CA ARG A 98 -2.45 12.36 0.24
C ARG A 98 -3.36 13.33 -0.52
N TYR A 99 -3.93 12.90 -1.66
CA TYR A 99 -4.80 13.74 -2.48
C TYR A 99 -6.27 13.29 -2.48
N VAL A 100 -6.57 12.02 -2.17
CA VAL A 100 -7.96 11.53 -2.09
C VAL A 100 -8.60 11.83 -0.73
N HIS A 101 -7.82 11.78 0.36
CA HIS A 101 -8.28 11.99 1.74
C HIS A 101 -7.35 12.97 2.49
N PRO A 102 -7.29 14.25 2.06
CA PRO A 102 -6.33 15.21 2.60
C PRO A 102 -6.48 15.49 4.12
N ASN A 103 -7.66 15.25 4.71
CA ASN A 103 -7.89 15.41 6.15
C ASN A 103 -7.24 14.28 6.99
N GLU A 104 -7.04 13.10 6.40
CA GLU A 104 -6.34 11.99 7.04
C GLU A 104 -4.83 12.17 6.92
N TRP A 105 -4.35 12.79 5.85
CA TRP A 105 -2.93 12.82 5.55
C TRP A 105 -2.17 13.88 6.36
N SER A 106 -1.03 13.47 6.94
CA SER A 106 0.04 14.37 7.39
C SER A 106 1.38 13.79 6.96
N ASP A 107 2.22 14.61 6.32
CA ASP A 107 3.57 14.21 5.92
C ASP A 107 4.39 13.75 7.16
N ASP A 108 4.18 14.37 8.32
CA ASP A 108 4.89 14.06 9.58
C ASP A 108 4.47 12.73 10.23
N GLU A 109 3.29 12.21 9.86
CA GLU A 109 2.81 10.94 10.42
C GLU A 109 3.26 9.73 9.61
N VAL A 110 3.62 9.89 8.34
CA VAL A 110 4.00 8.77 7.45
C VAL A 110 5.19 7.99 8.03
N ARG A 111 4.97 6.70 8.32
CA ARG A 111 6.03 5.77 8.79
C ARG A 111 6.47 4.79 7.72
N CYS A 112 5.55 4.37 6.85
CA CYS A 112 5.83 3.54 5.69
C CYS A 112 4.96 3.98 4.51
N LEU A 113 5.60 4.47 3.44
CA LEU A 113 4.92 4.92 2.23
C LEU A 113 4.80 3.78 1.22
N HIS A 114 3.58 3.52 0.75
CA HIS A 114 3.27 2.47 -0.20
C HIS A 114 3.01 3.04 -1.60
N TYR A 115 3.96 2.81 -2.51
CA TYR A 115 3.85 3.12 -3.94
C TYR A 115 2.98 2.09 -4.67
N ILE A 116 1.67 2.11 -4.43
CA ILE A 116 0.73 1.07 -4.90
C ILE A 116 0.46 1.08 -6.41
N LEU A 117 0.54 2.25 -7.05
CA LEU A 117 0.21 2.43 -8.47
C LEU A 117 1.29 1.86 -9.41
N PRO A 118 0.98 1.57 -10.69
CA PRO A 118 1.95 1.03 -11.64
C PRO A 118 3.14 1.96 -11.95
N ASP A 119 2.92 3.27 -11.84
CA ASP A 119 3.94 4.31 -12.06
C ASP A 119 4.86 4.43 -10.84
N LYS A 120 5.89 3.60 -10.85
CA LYS A 120 6.84 3.53 -9.74
C LYS A 120 7.86 4.66 -9.83
N PRO A 121 8.25 5.30 -8.71
CA PRO A 121 9.23 6.39 -8.75
C PRO A 121 10.58 5.94 -9.31
N TRP A 122 10.96 4.68 -9.16
CA TRP A 122 12.20 4.14 -9.72
C TRP A 122 12.17 3.85 -11.22
N GLN A 123 11.03 4.01 -11.90
CA GLN A 123 10.95 3.89 -13.36
C GLN A 123 11.56 5.10 -14.06
N SER A 124 11.33 6.31 -13.52
CA SER A 124 11.88 7.55 -14.05
C SER A 124 12.10 8.57 -12.94
N ARG A 125 13.20 9.33 -13.02
CA ARG A 125 13.43 10.52 -12.19
C ARG A 125 12.43 11.63 -12.46
N ILE A 126 11.88 11.67 -13.67
CA ILE A 126 10.95 12.71 -14.08
C ILE A 126 9.53 12.25 -13.75
N THR A 127 8.86 12.99 -12.87
CA THR A 127 7.43 12.80 -12.68
C THR A 127 6.68 13.49 -13.83
N PRO A 128 5.75 12.80 -14.53
CA PRO A 128 4.96 13.43 -15.59
C PRO A 128 4.19 14.64 -15.08
N HIS A 129 4.06 15.67 -15.91
CA HIS A 129 3.45 16.94 -15.54
C HIS A 129 2.01 16.76 -15.00
N GLU A 130 1.25 15.85 -15.59
CA GLU A 130 -0.11 15.49 -15.18
C GLU A 130 -0.19 14.88 -13.78
N SER A 131 0.88 14.24 -13.31
CA SER A 131 0.97 13.54 -12.02
C SER A 131 1.71 14.37 -10.96
N GLU A 132 2.41 15.42 -11.36
CA GLU A 132 3.31 16.19 -10.50
C GLU A 132 2.61 16.73 -9.24
N SER A 133 1.43 17.33 -9.40
CA SER A 133 0.66 17.91 -8.29
C SER A 133 0.19 16.88 -7.26
N GLN A 134 -0.04 15.63 -7.68
CA GLN A 134 -0.57 14.56 -6.83
C GLN A 134 0.53 13.68 -6.24
N LEU A 135 1.60 13.45 -7.01
CA LEU A 135 2.55 12.35 -6.80
C LEU A 135 4.00 12.83 -6.70
N GLY A 136 4.32 14.02 -7.23
CA GLY A 136 5.69 14.50 -7.40
C GLY A 136 6.48 14.58 -6.09
N GLU A 137 5.86 15.05 -5.01
CA GLU A 137 6.54 15.15 -3.70
C GLU A 137 6.93 13.77 -3.15
N MET A 138 6.02 12.81 -3.22
CA MET A 138 6.29 11.45 -2.76
C MET A 138 7.31 10.74 -3.66
N ASN A 139 7.34 11.04 -4.96
CA ASN A 139 8.38 10.55 -5.86
C ASN A 139 9.76 11.15 -5.50
N ARG A 140 9.81 12.45 -5.16
CA ARG A 140 11.04 13.10 -4.66
C ARG A 140 11.54 12.50 -3.35
N TRP A 141 10.64 12.08 -2.45
CA TRP A 141 11.06 11.39 -1.22
C TRP A 141 11.81 10.09 -1.53
N TRP A 142 11.30 9.29 -2.48
CA TRP A 142 11.97 8.06 -2.90
C TRP A 142 13.37 8.35 -3.45
N TRP A 143 13.47 9.31 -4.38
CA TRP A 143 14.74 9.68 -5.01
C TRP A 143 15.74 10.25 -4.01
N ARG A 144 15.29 11.08 -3.05
CA ARG A 144 16.16 11.57 -1.98
C ARG A 144 16.76 10.42 -1.15
N GLN A 145 15.96 9.41 -0.82
CA GLN A 145 16.44 8.22 -0.09
C GLN A 145 17.38 7.36 -0.95
N PHE A 146 17.06 7.17 -2.23
CA PHE A 146 17.92 6.43 -3.15
C PHE A 146 19.27 7.12 -3.38
N ASP A 147 19.28 8.44 -3.53
CA ASP A 147 20.51 9.23 -3.71
C ASP A 147 21.40 9.15 -2.46
N GLN A 148 20.81 9.26 -1.26
CA GLN A 148 21.51 9.06 0.02
C GLN A 148 22.11 7.65 0.12
N LEU A 149 21.33 6.62 -0.23
CA LEU A 149 21.81 5.24 -0.28
C LEU A 149 22.98 5.09 -1.24
N GLY A 150 22.93 5.75 -2.40
CA GLY A 150 24.02 5.73 -3.38
C GLY A 150 25.30 6.37 -2.84
N GLU A 151 25.22 7.49 -2.12
CA GLU A 151 26.38 8.11 -1.47
C GLU A 151 27.03 7.21 -0.41
N GLU A 152 26.23 6.38 0.26
CA GLU A 152 26.70 5.42 1.26
C GLU A 152 27.32 4.18 0.61
N ILE A 153 26.56 3.50 -0.26
CA ILE A 153 26.99 2.24 -0.90
C ILE A 153 28.23 2.46 -1.76
N GLN A 154 28.38 3.58 -2.48
CA GLN A 154 29.59 3.83 -3.28
C GLN A 154 30.87 3.84 -2.45
N LYS A 155 30.80 4.17 -1.15
CA LYS A 155 31.95 4.18 -0.24
C LYS A 155 32.28 2.78 0.31
N THR A 156 31.27 1.92 0.45
CA THR A 156 31.40 0.61 1.13
C THR A 156 31.36 -0.59 0.19
N ASP A 157 30.66 -0.49 -0.93
CA ASP A 157 30.42 -1.54 -1.92
C ASP A 157 30.15 -0.95 -3.32
N LEU A 158 31.20 -0.49 -3.99
CA LEU A 158 31.10 0.09 -5.32
C LEU A 158 30.53 -0.90 -6.37
N GLN A 159 30.82 -2.20 -6.22
CA GLN A 159 30.32 -3.22 -7.15
C GLN A 159 28.81 -3.42 -6.98
N GLY A 160 28.32 -3.47 -5.73
CA GLY A 160 26.89 -3.51 -5.44
C GLY A 160 26.16 -2.28 -5.99
N TRP A 161 26.75 -1.09 -5.87
CA TRP A 161 26.18 0.12 -6.50
C TRP A 161 26.10 0.01 -8.02
N GLN A 162 27.15 -0.45 -8.69
CA GLN A 162 27.18 -0.64 -10.13
C GLN A 162 26.15 -1.67 -10.62
N LEU A 163 25.79 -2.65 -9.78
CA LEU A 163 24.71 -3.61 -10.07
C LEU A 163 23.31 -3.00 -9.91
N LEU A 164 23.12 -2.14 -8.91
CA LEU A 164 21.83 -1.54 -8.57
C LEU A 164 21.45 -0.35 -9.45
N GLN A 165 22.41 0.52 -9.77
CA GLN A 165 22.15 1.77 -10.50
C GLN A 165 21.39 1.55 -11.83
N PRO A 166 21.65 0.51 -12.64
CA PRO A 166 20.91 0.28 -13.88
C PRO A 166 19.47 -0.20 -13.69
N THR A 167 19.06 -0.60 -12.48
CA THR A 167 17.69 -1.08 -12.21
C THR A 167 16.70 0.03 -11.92
N VAL A 168 17.15 1.28 -11.96
CA VAL A 168 16.34 2.49 -11.71
C VAL A 168 16.49 3.45 -12.88
N ASP A 169 15.50 4.33 -13.08
CA ASP A 169 15.46 5.32 -14.17
C ASP A 169 15.66 4.66 -15.56
N TYR A 170 14.87 3.62 -15.84
CA TYR A 170 15.03 2.74 -16.99
C TYR A 170 13.97 2.95 -18.09
N VAL A 171 13.16 4.00 -17.97
CA VAL A 171 12.12 4.39 -18.95
C VAL A 171 12.59 5.55 -19.81
#